data_AF-A7SW03-F1
#
_entry.id   AF-A7SW03-F1
#
_cell.length_a   1.000
_cell.length_b   1.000
_cell.length_c   1.000
_cell.angle_alpha   90.00
_cell.angle_beta   90.00
_cell.angle_gamma   90.00
#
_symmetry.space_group_name_H-M   'P 1'
#
loop_
_entity.id
_entity.type
_entity.pdbx_description
1 polymer ?
#
loop_
_entity_poly.entity_id
_entity_poly.type
_entity_poly.pdbx_seq_one_letter_code
_entity_poly.pdbx_strand_id
1 'polypeptide(L)'
;MPTHEGTSNGACCFFPFTYKGVEQNRCIRADRNFRWCATTNNYDNDKEWGFCPHCNVAHGGTAGGDCCHFPFIYKSKVYQKCIRDSNGKPWCATTYNFDLDQKWGYCGGNYSSCIIVM
;
A
#
# COMPACT_ATOMS: atom_id res chain seq x y z
N MET A 1 5.83 2.06 -1.77
CA MET A 1 6.27 2.57 -0.46
C MET A 1 7.43 1.67 -0.06
N PRO A 2 8.64 2.22 0.17
CA PRO A 2 9.79 1.39 0.51
C PRO A 2 9.50 0.67 1.82
N THR A 3 9.94 -0.58 1.94
CA THR A 3 9.71 -1.35 3.17
C THR A 3 10.25 -0.63 4.41
N HIS A 4 9.78 -0.99 5.59
CA HIS A 4 10.43 -0.56 6.83
C HIS A 4 10.94 -1.77 7.59
N GLU A 5 12.01 -1.57 8.36
CA GLU A 5 12.71 -2.63 9.09
C GLU A 5 13.17 -3.76 8.15
N GLY A 6 13.32 -4.97 8.68
CA GLY A 6 13.79 -6.14 7.94
C GLY A 6 15.28 -6.08 7.60
N THR A 7 15.67 -6.80 6.55
CA THR A 7 17.07 -6.92 6.10
C THR A 7 17.37 -6.04 4.90
N SER A 8 16.36 -5.47 4.26
CA SER A 8 16.52 -4.79 2.98
C SER A 8 16.66 -3.26 3.06
N ASN A 9 16.84 -2.69 4.26
CA ASN A 9 17.10 -1.25 4.48
C ASN A 9 16.14 -0.30 3.74
N GLY A 10 14.87 -0.67 3.65
CA GLY A 10 13.86 0.09 2.92
C GLY A 10 13.87 -0.08 1.40
N ALA A 11 14.36 -1.19 0.88
CA ALA A 11 14.14 -1.55 -0.51
C ALA A 11 12.64 -1.75 -0.81
N CYS A 12 12.26 -1.62 -2.08
CA CYS A 12 10.90 -1.86 -2.54
C CYS A 12 10.51 -3.34 -2.40
N CYS A 13 9.23 -3.61 -2.22
CA CYS A 13 8.72 -4.96 -2.45
C CYS A 13 8.95 -5.39 -3.90
N PHE A 14 9.35 -6.64 -4.08
CA PHE A 14 9.43 -7.28 -5.37
C PHE A 14 8.18 -8.17 -5.55
N PHE A 15 7.40 -7.96 -6.60
CA PHE A 15 6.26 -8.81 -6.92
C PHE A 15 6.34 -9.29 -8.37
N PRO A 16 6.12 -10.58 -8.64
CA PRO A 16 5.96 -11.68 -7.66
C PRO A 16 7.27 -12.05 -6.94
N PHE A 17 7.19 -12.50 -5.68
CA PHE A 17 8.33 -13.13 -5.00
C PHE A 17 8.03 -14.55 -4.52
N THR A 18 9.05 -15.41 -4.48
CA THR A 18 8.93 -16.79 -3.98
C THR A 18 9.16 -16.86 -2.48
N TYR A 19 8.24 -17.51 -1.74
CA TYR A 19 8.38 -17.82 -0.32
C TYR A 19 7.80 -19.20 0.00
N LYS A 20 8.61 -20.05 0.65
CA LYS A 20 8.31 -21.48 0.90
C LYS A 20 7.88 -22.21 -0.38
N GLY A 21 8.52 -21.90 -1.50
CA GLY A 21 8.22 -22.45 -2.83
C GLY A 21 6.92 -21.96 -3.46
N VAL A 22 6.24 -20.97 -2.87
CA VAL A 22 4.98 -20.41 -3.40
C VAL A 22 5.18 -18.96 -3.83
N GLU A 23 4.66 -18.62 -5.01
CA GLU A 23 4.68 -17.27 -5.54
C GLU A 23 3.69 -16.35 -4.79
N GLN A 24 4.16 -15.18 -4.39
CA GLN A 24 3.40 -14.19 -3.66
C GLN A 24 3.34 -12.89 -4.46
N ASN A 25 2.12 -12.45 -4.76
CA ASN A 25 1.84 -11.23 -5.54
C ASN A 25 1.40 -10.05 -4.66
N ARG A 26 1.54 -10.19 -3.34
CA ARG A 26 1.16 -9.18 -2.37
C ARG A 26 1.93 -9.39 -1.07
N CYS A 27 1.84 -8.41 -0.19
CA CYS A 27 2.32 -8.53 1.17
C CYS A 27 1.57 -9.63 1.94
N ILE A 28 2.30 -10.51 2.62
CA ILE A 28 1.75 -11.64 3.37
C ILE A 28 1.95 -11.44 4.88
N ARG A 29 1.01 -11.93 5.71
CA ARG A 29 1.16 -11.93 7.18
C ARG A 29 2.01 -13.11 7.66
N ALA A 30 1.77 -14.31 7.12
CA ALA A 30 2.52 -15.53 7.40
C ALA A 30 3.03 -15.61 8.87
N ASP A 31 4.33 -15.87 9.04
CA ASP A 31 4.99 -16.13 10.32
C ASP A 31 5.30 -14.86 11.14
N ARG A 32 4.77 -13.68 10.76
CA ARG A 32 5.10 -12.38 11.37
C ARG A 32 3.83 -11.60 11.75
N ASN A 33 3.93 -10.78 12.80
CA ASN A 33 2.81 -9.94 13.26
C ASN A 33 2.37 -8.90 12.22
N PHE A 34 3.31 -8.42 11.39
CA PHE A 34 3.06 -7.42 10.34
C PHE A 34 3.19 -8.01 8.94
N ARG A 35 2.46 -7.40 7.99
CA ARG A 35 2.55 -7.78 6.58
C ARG A 35 3.95 -7.48 6.06
N TRP A 36 4.55 -8.42 5.35
CA TRP A 36 5.90 -8.28 4.79
C TRP A 36 5.93 -8.72 3.32
N CYS A 37 7.00 -8.33 2.63
CA CYS A 37 7.30 -8.75 1.27
C CYS A 37 8.80 -9.03 1.14
N ALA A 38 9.18 -9.87 0.20
CA ALA A 38 10.57 -9.92 -0.24
C ALA A 38 10.90 -8.67 -1.08
N THR A 39 12.17 -8.31 -1.09
CA THR A 39 12.67 -7.22 -1.94
C THR A 39 13.44 -7.73 -3.16
N THR A 40 13.45 -9.05 -3.35
CA THR A 40 13.97 -9.78 -4.50
C THR A 40 12.92 -10.78 -5.00
N ASN A 41 13.17 -11.42 -6.15
CA ASN A 41 12.25 -12.41 -6.72
C ASN A 41 12.17 -13.72 -5.92
N ASN A 42 13.15 -14.01 -5.04
CA ASN A 42 13.19 -15.26 -4.31
C ASN A 42 13.70 -15.07 -2.86
N TYR A 43 12.76 -14.95 -1.93
CA TYR A 43 13.08 -14.89 -0.50
C TYR A 43 13.75 -16.17 0.01
N ASP A 44 13.39 -17.33 -0.54
CA ASP A 44 13.92 -18.61 -0.06
C ASP A 44 15.44 -18.69 -0.22
N ASN A 45 15.99 -18.01 -1.24
CA ASN A 45 17.42 -17.90 -1.47
C ASN A 45 18.03 -16.67 -0.77
N ASP A 46 17.46 -15.49 -1.02
CA ASP A 46 18.14 -14.22 -0.74
C ASP A 46 17.96 -13.77 0.71
N LYS A 47 16.87 -14.19 1.37
CA LYS A 47 16.49 -13.75 2.72
C LYS A 47 16.39 -12.22 2.87
N GLU A 48 16.21 -11.50 1.77
CA GLU A 48 15.97 -10.06 1.75
C GLU A 48 14.47 -9.76 1.85
N TRP A 49 14.11 -9.03 2.90
CA TRP A 49 12.74 -8.65 3.16
C TRP A 49 12.63 -7.35 3.94
N GLY A 50 11.43 -6.78 3.92
CA GLY A 50 11.04 -5.76 4.89
C GLY A 50 9.54 -5.78 5.12
N PHE A 51 9.09 -5.08 6.16
CA PHE A 51 7.67 -4.93 6.39
C PHE A 51 7.08 -4.04 5.31
N CYS A 52 5.99 -4.54 4.74
CA CYS A 52 5.22 -3.74 3.83
C CYS A 52 4.74 -2.52 4.59
N PRO A 53 4.90 -1.33 4.02
CA PRO A 53 4.45 -0.14 4.72
C PRO A 53 2.97 -0.25 4.94
N HIS A 54 2.53 0.35 6.04
CA HIS A 54 1.12 0.44 6.33
C HIS A 54 0.41 1.01 5.10
N CYS A 55 -0.82 0.57 4.89
CA CYS A 55 -1.71 1.17 3.90
C CYS A 55 -1.66 2.71 4.03
N ASN A 56 -1.95 3.44 2.95
CA ASN A 56 -2.03 4.89 3.03
C ASN A 56 -3.16 5.24 4.02
N VAL A 57 -2.81 5.54 5.27
CA VAL A 57 -3.80 5.84 6.29
C VAL A 57 -4.41 7.19 5.93
N ALA A 58 -5.74 7.20 5.85
CA ALA A 58 -6.50 8.40 5.58
C ALA A 58 -6.60 9.20 6.90
N HIS A 59 -5.94 10.35 6.94
CA HIS A 59 -5.93 11.23 8.10
C HIS A 59 -7.04 12.29 8.02
N GLY A 60 -7.70 12.56 9.14
CA GLY A 60 -8.87 13.45 9.15
C GLY A 60 -10.03 12.88 8.34
N GLY A 61 -10.86 13.77 7.77
CA GLY A 61 -12.06 13.38 7.02
C GLY A 61 -13.07 12.58 7.86
N THR A 62 -13.78 11.67 7.20
CA THR A 62 -14.81 10.79 7.81
C THR A 62 -14.32 9.35 8.03
N ALA A 63 -13.14 9.02 7.52
CA ALA A 63 -12.59 7.66 7.54
C ALA A 63 -11.98 7.23 8.88
N GLY A 64 -11.76 8.15 9.82
CA GLY A 64 -11.30 7.79 11.18
C GLY A 64 -9.95 7.07 11.26
N GLY A 65 -9.06 7.27 10.29
CA GLY A 65 -7.79 6.54 10.23
C GLY A 65 -7.83 5.21 9.48
N ASP A 66 -8.91 4.93 8.74
CA ASP A 66 -8.94 3.80 7.81
C ASP A 66 -7.92 3.94 6.68
N CYS A 67 -7.55 2.81 6.10
CA CYS A 67 -6.71 2.75 4.91
C CYS A 67 -7.42 3.32 3.68
N CYS A 68 -6.71 4.08 2.85
CA CYS A 68 -7.14 4.38 1.49
C CYS A 68 -7.42 3.08 0.72
N HIS A 69 -8.56 3.03 0.06
CA HIS A 69 -8.95 1.94 -0.82
C HIS A 69 -8.62 2.31 -2.26
N PHE A 70 -7.76 1.53 -2.91
CA PHE A 70 -7.43 1.70 -4.32
C PHE A 70 -7.77 0.41 -5.09
N PRO A 71 -8.48 0.49 -6.22
CA PRO A 71 -9.14 1.68 -6.77
C PRO A 71 -10.37 2.12 -5.95
N PHE A 72 -10.76 3.39 -6.08
CA PHE A 72 -12.05 3.90 -5.60
C PHE A 72 -12.77 4.73 -6.67
N ILE A 73 -14.10 4.79 -6.59
CA ILE A 73 -14.96 5.57 -7.48
C ILE A 73 -15.29 6.90 -6.83
N TYR A 74 -15.07 8.01 -7.56
CA TYR A 74 -15.53 9.35 -7.20
C TYR A 74 -16.01 10.08 -8.45
N LYS A 75 -17.22 10.66 -8.41
CA LYS A 75 -17.87 11.30 -9.56
C LYS A 75 -17.87 10.39 -10.80
N SER A 76 -18.20 9.11 -10.61
CA SER A 76 -18.19 8.08 -11.65
C SER A 76 -16.83 7.82 -12.32
N LYS A 77 -15.72 8.26 -11.71
CA LYS A 77 -14.36 8.02 -12.19
C LYS A 77 -13.60 7.13 -11.21
N VAL A 78 -12.83 6.20 -11.76
CA VAL A 78 -11.99 5.28 -10.99
C VAL A 78 -10.62 5.91 -10.73
N TYR A 79 -10.20 5.95 -9.47
CA TYR A 79 -8.92 6.49 -9.04
C TYR A 79 -8.09 5.44 -8.31
N GLN A 80 -6.84 5.26 -8.75
CA GLN A 80 -5.86 4.34 -8.15
C GLN A 80 -4.79 5.06 -7.31
N LYS A 81 -4.95 6.37 -7.13
CA LYS A 81 -4.04 7.22 -6.36
C LYS A 81 -4.82 8.33 -5.66
N CYS A 82 -4.20 8.97 -4.69
CA CYS A 82 -4.79 10.13 -4.05
C CYS A 82 -5.06 11.24 -5.07
N ILE A 83 -6.23 11.86 -4.95
CA ILE A 83 -6.66 12.97 -5.78
C ILE A 83 -6.61 14.27 -4.99
N ARG A 84 -6.44 15.40 -5.65
CA ARG A 84 -6.34 16.70 -4.98
C ARG A 84 -7.70 17.35 -4.85
N ASP A 85 -7.98 17.93 -3.68
CA ASP A 85 -9.14 18.80 -3.47
C ASP A 85 -8.93 20.20 -4.07
N SER A 86 -9.89 21.10 -3.89
CA SER A 86 -9.82 22.49 -4.34
C SER A 86 -8.67 23.29 -3.72
N ASN A 87 -8.20 22.87 -2.55
CA ASN A 87 -7.07 23.48 -1.83
C ASN A 87 -5.74 22.81 -2.18
N GLY A 88 -5.73 21.90 -3.15
CA GLY A 88 -4.55 21.15 -3.56
C GLY A 88 -4.13 20.02 -2.60
N LYS A 89 -4.90 19.76 -1.52
CA LYS A 89 -4.58 18.70 -0.56
C LYS A 89 -4.95 17.32 -1.12
N PRO A 90 -4.03 16.35 -1.10
CA PRO A 90 -4.31 15.01 -1.58
C PRO A 90 -5.21 14.24 -0.59
N TRP A 91 -6.24 13.59 -1.11
CA TRP A 91 -7.19 12.77 -0.37
C TRP A 91 -7.50 11.47 -1.11
N CYS A 92 -8.04 10.50 -0.39
CA CYS A 92 -8.48 9.22 -0.91
C CYS A 92 -9.80 8.80 -0.26
N ALA A 93 -10.54 7.94 -0.95
CA ALA A 93 -11.62 7.20 -0.31
C ALA A 93 -11.05 6.00 0.45
N THR A 94 -11.75 5.56 1.50
CA THR A 94 -11.41 4.35 2.26
C THR A 94 -12.33 3.16 1.94
N THR A 95 -13.18 3.33 0.93
CA THR A 95 -14.02 2.27 0.36
C THR A 95 -13.95 2.27 -1.16
N TYR A 96 -14.51 1.23 -1.78
CA TYR A 96 -14.55 1.12 -3.25
C TYR A 96 -15.39 2.21 -3.91
N ASN A 97 -16.51 2.63 -3.29
CA ASN A 97 -17.42 3.60 -3.89
C ASN A 97 -17.66 4.79 -2.95
N PHE A 98 -16.87 5.85 -3.14
CA PHE A 98 -17.04 7.08 -2.36
C PHE A 98 -18.38 7.75 -2.64
N ASP A 99 -18.90 7.67 -3.86
CA ASP A 99 -20.17 8.31 -4.25
C ASP A 99 -21.35 7.76 -3.41
N LEU A 100 -21.23 6.53 -2.89
CA LEU A 100 -22.19 5.91 -1.98
C LEU A 100 -21.82 6.06 -0.51
N ASP A 101 -20.57 5.71 -0.16
CA ASP A 101 -20.17 5.55 1.25
C ASP A 101 -19.76 6.86 1.91
N GLN A 102 -19.30 7.84 1.12
CA GLN A 102 -18.78 9.14 1.58
C GLN A 102 -17.68 9.03 2.66
N LYS A 103 -16.94 7.90 2.68
CA LYS A 103 -15.81 7.68 3.57
C LYS A 103 -14.49 8.09 2.92
N TRP A 104 -13.82 9.06 3.51
CA TRP A 104 -12.57 9.61 2.98
C TRP A 104 -11.65 10.18 4.06
N GLY A 105 -10.40 10.41 3.68
CA GLY A 105 -9.48 11.23 4.45
C GLY A 105 -8.31 11.72 3.62
N TYR A 106 -7.48 12.56 4.22
CA TYR A 106 -6.29 13.10 3.59
C TYR A 106 -5.16 12.10 3.57
N CYS A 107 -4.46 12.03 2.47
CA CYS A 107 -3.33 11.15 2.32
C CYS A 107 -2.08 11.77 2.97
N GLY A 108 -1.43 11.03 3.87
CA GLY A 108 -0.17 11.41 4.51
C GLY A 108 0.97 11.51 3.50
N GLY A 109 1.66 12.64 3.43
CA GLY A 109 2.68 12.93 2.43
C GLY A 109 3.92 12.07 2.60
N ASN A 110 4.07 11.04 1.75
CA ASN A 110 5.33 10.57 1.15
C ASN A 110 5.00 9.48 0.12
N TYR A 111 4.65 9.91 -1.09
CA TYR A 111 4.23 9.06 -2.19
C TYR A 111 5.42 8.58 -2.99
N SER A 112 6.09 7.54 -2.51
CA SER A 112 6.99 6.76 -3.35
C SER A 112 6.40 5.37 -3.49
N SER A 113 5.77 5.09 -4.62
CA SER A 113 5.34 3.73 -5.03
C SER A 113 6.57 2.87 -5.33
N CYS A 114 7.37 2.58 -4.31
CA CYS A 114 8.47 1.64 -4.37
C CYS A 114 7.90 0.20 -4.38
N ILE A 115 7.43 -0.25 -5.54
CA ILE A 115 7.24 -1.67 -5.86
C ILE A 115 8.08 -1.90 -7.11
N ILE A 116 8.94 -2.92 -7.07
CA ILE A 116 9.66 -3.39 -8.24
C ILE A 116 8.77 -4.48 -8.87
N VAL A 117 8.22 -4.16 -10.04
CA VAL A 117 7.55 -5.12 -10.93
C VAL A 117 8.47 -5.26 -12.14
N MET A 118 8.95 -6.47 -12.41
CA MET A 118 9.66 -6.80 -13.65
C MET A 118 8.69 -7.28 -14.71
#